data_AF-A0A1M7HAR2-F1
#
_entry.id   AF-A0A1M7HAR2-F1
#
_cell.length_a   1.000
_cell.length_b   1.000
_cell.length_c   1.000
_cell.angle_alpha   90.00
_cell.angle_beta   90.00
_cell.angle_gamma   90.00
#
_symmetry.space_group_name_H-M   'P 1'
#
loop_
_entity.id
_entity.type
_entity.pdbx_description
1 polymer ?
#
loop_
_entity_poly.entity_id
_entity_poly.type
_entity_poly.pdbx_seq_one_letter_code
_entity_poly.pdbx_strand_id
1 'polypeptide(L)'
;MAAVSSNSWLYRAGKQPFDRSVSDVKQLAEAVWYRGYCPTSEDLEDLWRTVDRQQFQRMLCVLELLSQYPVCQRKTARHLQMLTGQFHERLFGHVEKPTQGRYSPSKRWGLSEKTGALRKALLPLQTRTYADATGRDHGLSA
;
A
#
# COMPACT_ATOMS: atom_id res chain seq x y z
N MET A 1 9.01 -16.14 -16.86
CA MET A 1 8.34 -15.20 -15.94
C MET A 1 8.40 -15.81 -14.56
N ALA A 2 9.13 -15.21 -13.63
CA ALA A 2 9.23 -15.76 -12.28
C ALA A 2 7.95 -15.39 -11.52
N ALA A 3 7.18 -16.39 -11.08
CA ALA A 3 6.00 -16.13 -10.25
C ALA A 3 6.41 -15.34 -9.00
N VAL A 4 5.60 -14.36 -8.60
CA VAL A 4 5.80 -13.64 -7.35
C VAL A 4 5.88 -14.64 -6.21
N SER A 5 7.02 -14.67 -5.51
CA SER A 5 7.21 -15.55 -4.37
C SER A 5 6.15 -15.27 -3.30
N SER A 6 5.61 -16.33 -2.69
CA SER A 6 4.73 -16.24 -1.52
C SER A 6 5.38 -15.53 -0.32
N ASN A 7 6.71 -15.35 -0.35
CA ASN A 7 7.47 -14.59 0.64
C ASN A 7 7.58 -13.08 0.32
N SER A 8 7.14 -12.63 -0.85
CA SER A 8 7.15 -11.21 -1.19
C SER A 8 6.28 -10.39 -0.23
N TRP A 9 6.69 -9.15 0.05
CA TRP A 9 5.91 -8.25 0.92
C TRP A 9 4.52 -7.97 0.36
N LEU A 10 4.40 -7.84 -0.97
CA LEU A 10 3.12 -7.57 -1.64
C LEU A 10 2.14 -8.73 -1.47
N TYR A 11 2.61 -9.96 -1.67
CA TYR A 11 1.78 -11.15 -1.48
C TYR A 11 1.24 -11.23 -0.06
N ARG A 12 2.13 -11.10 0.94
CA ARG A 12 1.77 -11.24 2.36
C ARG A 12 0.85 -10.12 2.85
N ALA A 13 1.09 -8.87 2.44
CA ALA A 13 0.27 -7.74 2.86
C ALA A 13 -1.20 -7.83 2.41
N GLY A 14 -1.47 -8.47 1.27
CA GLY A 14 -2.85 -8.70 0.78
C GLY A 14 -3.47 -10.03 1.21
N LYS A 15 -2.66 -11.00 1.68
CA LYS A 15 -3.09 -12.40 1.86
C LYS A 15 -4.22 -12.56 2.88
N GLN A 16 -4.14 -11.82 3.97
CA GLN A 16 -5.06 -11.92 5.10
C GLN A 16 -5.90 -10.65 5.23
N PRO A 17 -7.08 -10.74 5.86
CA PRO A 17 -7.82 -9.57 6.28
C PRO A 17 -6.99 -8.59 7.13
N PHE A 18 -7.32 -7.30 7.07
CA PHE A 18 -6.53 -6.19 7.62
C PHE A 18 -6.26 -6.26 9.14
N ASP A 19 -7.15 -6.89 9.91
CA ASP A 19 -6.96 -7.13 11.35
C ASP A 19 -5.86 -8.18 11.62
N ARG A 20 -5.61 -9.09 10.67
CA ARG A 20 -4.63 -10.17 10.79
C ARG A 20 -3.33 -9.91 10.04
N SER A 21 -3.32 -8.99 9.07
CA SER A 21 -2.12 -8.65 8.27
C SER A 21 -1.27 -7.53 8.84
N VAL A 22 -1.53 -7.06 10.07
CA VAL A 22 -0.82 -5.91 10.69
C VAL A 22 0.70 -6.05 10.62
N SER A 23 1.24 -7.24 10.94
CA SER A 23 2.70 -7.47 10.91
C SER A 23 3.28 -7.38 9.50
N ASP A 24 2.61 -8.00 8.52
CA ASP A 24 3.05 -7.99 7.13
C ASP A 24 2.95 -6.59 6.51
N VAL A 25 1.89 -5.85 6.84
CA VAL A 25 1.72 -4.45 6.41
C VAL A 25 2.77 -3.55 7.02
N LYS A 26 3.17 -3.76 8.29
CA LYS A 26 4.31 -3.02 8.89
C LYS A 26 5.62 -3.30 8.16
N GLN A 27 5.91 -4.56 7.82
CA GLN A 27 7.11 -4.91 7.06
C GLN A 27 7.12 -4.24 5.68
N LEU A 28 5.99 -4.25 4.97
CA LEU A 28 5.85 -3.55 3.70
C LEU A 28 5.99 -2.03 3.87
N ALA A 29 5.40 -1.44 4.91
CA ALA A 29 5.52 -0.01 5.20
C ALA A 29 6.97 0.40 5.45
N GLU A 30 7.71 -0.35 6.26
CA GLU A 30 9.14 -0.09 6.47
C GLU A 30 9.94 -0.21 5.18
N ALA A 31 9.65 -1.23 4.37
CA ALA A 31 10.33 -1.40 3.09
C ALA A 31 10.10 -0.19 2.17
N VAL A 32 8.85 0.26 2.06
CA VAL A 32 8.45 1.38 1.19
C VAL A 32 8.96 2.74 1.70
N TRP A 33 8.80 3.02 2.99
CA TRP A 33 9.10 4.35 3.53
C TRP A 33 10.58 4.56 3.81
N TYR A 34 11.29 3.50 4.18
CA TYR A 34 12.66 3.63 4.66
C TYR A 34 13.63 2.85 3.80
N ARG A 35 13.28 1.66 3.29
CA ARG A 35 14.27 0.81 2.60
C ARG A 35 14.43 1.10 1.10
N GLY A 36 13.74 2.10 0.58
CA GLY A 36 13.78 2.47 -0.85
C GLY A 36 13.04 1.48 -1.75
N TYR A 37 12.27 0.55 -1.20
CA TYR A 37 11.47 -0.38 -1.99
C TYR A 37 10.31 0.37 -2.65
N CYS A 38 10.18 0.23 -3.96
CA CYS A 38 9.10 0.83 -4.72
C CYS A 38 8.55 -0.22 -5.70
N PRO A 39 7.35 -0.76 -5.45
CA PRO A 39 6.70 -1.72 -6.35
C PRO A 39 6.63 -1.19 -7.78
N THR A 40 6.81 -2.07 -8.75
CA THR A 40 6.71 -1.77 -10.19
C THR A 40 5.37 -2.25 -10.76
N SER A 41 5.05 -1.82 -11.99
CA SER A 41 3.90 -2.38 -12.70
C SER A 41 4.04 -3.89 -12.91
N GLU A 42 5.25 -4.37 -13.19
CA GLU A 42 5.54 -5.80 -13.40
C GLU A 42 5.27 -6.62 -12.12
N ASP A 43 5.73 -6.14 -10.96
CA ASP A 43 5.45 -6.79 -9.67
C ASP A 43 3.93 -6.96 -9.43
N LEU A 44 3.14 -5.95 -9.80
CA LEU A 44 1.69 -5.96 -9.63
C LEU A 44 0.97 -6.83 -10.67
N GLU A 45 1.45 -6.86 -11.91
CA GLU A 45 0.96 -7.76 -12.96
C GLU A 45 1.17 -9.22 -12.59
N ASP A 46 2.39 -9.56 -12.15
CA ASP A 46 2.72 -10.93 -11.75
C ASP A 46 1.92 -11.34 -10.51
N LEU A 47 1.75 -10.43 -9.54
CA LEU A 47 0.90 -10.69 -8.39
C LEU A 47 -0.56 -10.90 -8.83
N TRP A 48 -1.11 -10.03 -9.69
CA TRP A 48 -2.49 -10.12 -10.18
C TRP A 48 -2.78 -11.47 -10.86
N ARG A 49 -1.82 -12.00 -11.62
CA ARG A 49 -1.94 -13.32 -12.27
C ARG A 49 -1.90 -14.50 -11.29
N THR A 50 -1.35 -14.28 -10.09
CA THR A 50 -1.07 -15.34 -9.12
C THR A 50 -2.13 -15.44 -8.03
N VAL A 51 -2.69 -14.31 -7.60
CA VAL A 51 -3.58 -14.23 -6.43
C VAL A 51 -5.03 -13.99 -6.83
N ASP A 52 -5.96 -14.31 -5.94
CA ASP A 52 -7.36 -13.99 -6.17
C ASP A 52 -7.62 -12.47 -6.14
N ARG A 53 -8.75 -12.06 -6.71
CA ARG A 53 -9.14 -10.66 -6.84
C ARG A 53 -9.18 -9.93 -5.48
N GLN A 54 -9.65 -10.59 -4.43
CA GLN A 54 -9.81 -9.96 -3.13
C GLN A 54 -8.44 -9.74 -2.46
N GLN A 55 -7.54 -10.73 -2.53
CA GLN A 55 -6.15 -10.58 -2.09
C GLN A 55 -5.45 -9.42 -2.84
N PHE A 56 -5.63 -9.33 -4.16
CA PHE A 56 -5.05 -8.26 -4.96
C PHE A 56 -5.62 -6.88 -4.58
N GLN A 57 -6.94 -6.76 -4.41
CA GLN A 57 -7.60 -5.52 -3.97
C GLN A 57 -7.12 -5.08 -2.57
N ARG A 58 -6.93 -6.01 -1.63
CA ARG A 58 -6.36 -5.72 -0.31
C ARG A 58 -4.95 -5.15 -0.43
N MET A 59 -4.09 -5.78 -1.23
CA MET A 59 -2.73 -5.30 -1.47
C MET A 59 -2.74 -3.89 -2.09
N LEU A 60 -3.57 -3.63 -3.12
CA LEU A 60 -3.69 -2.30 -3.73
C LEU A 60 -4.19 -1.26 -2.72
N CYS A 61 -5.15 -1.64 -1.88
CA CYS A 61 -5.63 -0.79 -0.78
C CYS A 61 -4.51 -0.45 0.22
N VAL A 62 -3.62 -1.40 0.52
CA VAL A 62 -2.46 -1.15 1.38
C VAL A 62 -1.49 -0.18 0.71
N LEU A 63 -1.08 -0.40 -0.54
CA LEU A 63 -0.17 0.52 -1.25
C LEU A 63 -0.72 1.94 -1.33
N GLU A 64 -2.00 2.06 -1.64
CA GLU A 64 -2.72 3.33 -1.65
C GLU A 64 -2.68 4.01 -0.28
N LEU A 65 -2.95 3.25 0.78
CA LEU A 65 -2.89 3.75 2.15
C LEU A 65 -1.48 4.25 2.49
N LEU A 66 -0.43 3.48 2.17
CA LEU A 66 0.96 3.83 2.46
C LEU A 66 1.41 5.10 1.73
N SER A 67 0.87 5.36 0.53
CA SER A 67 1.18 6.55 -0.27
C SER A 67 0.62 7.85 0.31
N GLN A 68 -0.33 7.79 1.25
CA GLN A 68 -1.03 8.95 1.79
C GLN A 68 -0.31 9.57 2.99
N TYR A 69 0.66 8.87 3.59
CA TYR A 69 1.33 9.35 4.78
C TYR A 69 2.51 10.27 4.43
N PRO A 70 2.70 11.37 5.16
CA PRO A 70 3.81 12.31 4.92
C PRO A 70 5.20 11.67 5.02
N VAL A 71 5.35 10.58 5.77
CA VAL A 71 6.61 9.84 5.88
C VAL A 71 7.02 9.14 4.58
N CYS A 72 6.07 8.87 3.69
CA CYS A 72 6.36 8.35 2.37
C CYS A 72 7.01 9.44 1.51
N GLN A 73 8.16 9.15 0.94
CA GLN A 73 8.84 10.09 0.05
C GLN A 73 7.92 10.51 -1.11
N ARG A 74 7.93 11.79 -1.48
CA ARG A 74 7.02 12.36 -2.49
C ARG A 74 7.06 11.63 -3.83
N LYS A 75 8.25 11.20 -4.27
CA LYS A 75 8.44 10.43 -5.52
C LYS A 75 7.76 9.06 -5.43
N THR A 76 8.03 8.31 -4.35
CA THR A 76 7.43 7.01 -4.07
C THR A 76 5.90 7.12 -3.93
N ALA A 77 5.41 8.10 -3.17
CA ALA A 77 3.98 8.35 -3.00
C ALA A 77 3.25 8.56 -4.33
N ARG A 78 3.79 9.42 -5.20
CA ARG A 78 3.24 9.67 -6.54
C ARG A 78 3.24 8.41 -7.41
N HIS A 79 4.32 7.64 -7.36
CA HIS A 79 4.45 6.40 -8.11
C HIS A 79 3.40 5.36 -7.66
N LEU A 80 3.26 5.16 -6.35
CA LEU A 80 2.23 4.28 -5.79
C LEU A 80 0.81 4.72 -6.17
N GLN A 81 0.53 6.02 -6.13
CA GLN A 81 -0.77 6.59 -6.53
C GLN A 81 -1.06 6.38 -8.02
N MET A 82 -0.04 6.50 -8.87
CA MET A 82 -0.16 6.22 -10.30
C MET A 82 -0.46 4.72 -10.54
N LEU A 83 0.32 3.82 -9.93
CA LEU A 83 0.12 2.38 -10.07
C LEU A 83 -1.28 1.94 -9.59
N THR A 84 -1.65 2.35 -8.37
CA THR A 84 -2.96 2.05 -7.80
C THR A 84 -4.10 2.70 -8.60
N GLY A 85 -3.88 3.85 -9.24
CA GLY A 85 -4.80 4.45 -10.21
C GLY A 85 -5.02 3.56 -11.43
N GLN A 86 -3.95 3.12 -12.09
CA GLN A 86 -4.01 2.27 -13.29
C GLN A 86 -4.76 0.96 -13.03
N PHE A 87 -4.46 0.27 -11.93
CA PHE A 87 -5.14 -0.97 -11.60
C PHE A 87 -6.59 -0.76 -11.15
N HIS A 88 -6.90 0.39 -10.55
CA HIS A 88 -8.28 0.73 -10.25
C HIS A 88 -9.10 0.86 -11.53
N GLU A 89 -8.61 1.60 -12.53
CA GLU A 89 -9.28 1.77 -13.81
C GLU A 89 -9.50 0.43 -14.53
N ARG A 90 -8.55 -0.49 -14.45
CA ARG A 90 -8.69 -1.83 -15.03
C ARG A 90 -9.72 -2.70 -14.30
N LEU A 91 -9.79 -2.62 -12.97
CA LEU A 91 -10.66 -3.50 -12.17
C LEU A 91 -12.10 -2.99 -12.05
N PHE A 92 -12.30 -1.68 -12.14
CA PHE A 92 -13.59 -1.03 -11.88
C PHE A 92 -14.04 -0.09 -13.02
N GLY A 93 -13.24 0.06 -14.07
CA GLY A 93 -13.45 1.07 -15.09
C GLY A 93 -12.98 2.45 -14.65
N HIS A 94 -13.04 3.42 -15.57
CA HIS A 94 -12.79 4.81 -15.22
C HIS A 94 -13.90 5.31 -14.29
N VAL A 95 -13.51 5.75 -13.10
CA VAL A 95 -14.42 6.28 -12.09
C VAL A 95 -13.89 7.64 -11.70
N GLU A 96 -14.67 8.69 -11.90
CA GLU A 96 -14.35 10.02 -11.39
C GLU A 96 -14.15 9.93 -9.87
N LYS A 97 -13.08 10.57 -9.37
CA LYS A 97 -12.82 10.57 -7.93
C LYS A 97 -14.04 11.15 -7.21
N PRO A 98 -14.55 10.50 -6.15
CA PRO A 98 -15.75 10.98 -5.47
C PRO A 98 -15.55 12.42 -5.03
N THR A 99 -16.42 13.31 -5.51
CA THR A 99 -16.39 14.76 -5.31
C THR A 99 -16.76 15.16 -3.88
N GLN A 100 -17.38 14.25 -3.10
CA GLN A 100 -17.82 14.51 -1.74
C GLN A 100 -17.67 13.28 -0.82
N GLY A 101 -17.35 13.54 0.46
CA GLY A 101 -17.26 12.54 1.52
C GLY A 101 -15.84 12.26 2.02
N ARG A 102 -15.72 11.66 3.22
CA ARG A 102 -14.41 11.23 3.75
C ARG A 102 -13.88 10.07 2.89
N TYR A 103 -12.78 10.33 2.20
CA TYR A 103 -12.11 9.33 1.39
C TYR A 103 -11.71 8.09 2.23
N SER A 104 -12.02 6.91 1.71
CA SER A 104 -11.75 5.63 2.36
C SER A 104 -11.16 4.66 1.34
N PRO A 105 -9.87 4.26 1.48
CA PRO A 105 -9.24 3.32 0.57
C PRO A 105 -10.00 1.99 0.48
N SER A 106 -10.45 1.43 1.61
CA SER A 106 -11.17 0.15 1.57
C SER A 106 -12.48 0.23 0.79
N LYS A 107 -13.24 1.33 0.92
CA LYS A 107 -14.43 1.56 0.10
C LYS A 107 -14.10 1.69 -1.38
N ARG A 108 -13.04 2.44 -1.72
CA ARG A 108 -12.58 2.59 -3.11
C ARG A 108 -12.23 1.24 -3.74
N TRP A 109 -11.65 0.32 -2.97
CA TRP A 109 -11.29 -1.01 -3.43
C TRP A 109 -12.42 -2.06 -3.29
N GLY A 110 -13.63 -1.66 -2.92
CA GLY A 110 -14.78 -2.57 -2.77
C GLY A 110 -14.65 -3.56 -1.60
N LEU A 111 -13.84 -3.23 -0.59
CA LEU A 111 -13.58 -4.08 0.58
C LEU A 111 -14.54 -3.72 1.73
N SER A 112 -15.15 -4.74 2.34
CA SER A 112 -15.98 -4.58 3.56
C SER A 112 -15.15 -4.29 4.81
N GLU A 113 -13.86 -4.63 4.77
CA GLU A 113 -12.89 -4.44 5.83
C GLU A 113 -12.59 -2.95 6.08
N LYS A 114 -12.28 -2.61 7.33
CA LYS A 114 -11.92 -1.24 7.72
C LYS A 114 -10.41 -1.12 7.88
N THR A 115 -9.82 -0.07 7.30
CA THR A 115 -8.39 0.22 7.44
C THR A 115 -8.01 0.85 8.80
N GLY A 116 -8.96 1.03 9.72
CA GLY A 116 -8.73 1.72 11.00
C GLY A 116 -7.68 1.05 11.88
N ALA A 117 -7.70 -0.28 11.97
CA ALA A 117 -6.70 -1.04 12.72
C ALA A 117 -5.29 -0.88 12.13
N LEU A 118 -5.17 -0.99 10.80
CA LEU A 118 -3.90 -0.76 10.10
C LEU A 118 -3.37 0.67 10.31
N ARG A 119 -4.23 1.68 10.13
CA ARG A 119 -3.88 3.08 10.37
C ARG A 119 -3.32 3.29 11.77
N LYS A 120 -4.00 2.78 12.80
CA LYS A 120 -3.56 2.87 14.20
C LYS A 120 -2.23 2.15 14.42
N ALA A 121 -2.07 0.95 13.87
CA ALA A 121 -0.86 0.15 14.01
C ALA A 121 0.37 0.78 13.33
N LEU A 122 0.16 1.57 12.27
CA LEU A 122 1.21 2.26 11.54
C LEU A 122 1.64 3.60 12.17
N LEU A 123 0.89 4.15 13.14
CA LEU A 123 1.20 5.46 13.74
C LEU A 123 2.64 5.56 14.29
N PRO A 124 3.19 4.55 15.02
CA PRO A 124 4.56 4.65 15.53
C PRO A 124 5.62 4.79 14.43
N LEU A 125 5.36 4.16 13.28
CA LEU A 125 6.23 4.16 12.10
C LEU A 125 6.09 5.45 11.26
N GLN A 126 5.25 6.41 11.65
CA GLN A 126 5.08 7.67 10.92
C GLN A 126 5.79 8.84 11.61
N THR A 127 6.39 8.59 12.78
CA THR A 127 7.02 9.65 13.57
C THR A 127 8.37 10.03 12.98
N ARG A 128 8.72 11.32 13.08
CA ARG A 128 10.05 11.79 12.70
C ARG A 128 11.15 11.09 13.51
N THR A 129 10.93 10.88 14.81
CA THR A 129 11.88 10.16 15.68
C THR A 129 12.17 8.75 15.17
N TYR A 130 11.15 7.98 14.77
CA TYR A 130 11.37 6.66 14.19
C TYR A 130 12.10 6.76 12.85
N ALA A 131 11.68 7.70 12.00
CA ALA A 131 12.22 7.91 10.67
C ALA A 131 13.73 8.27 10.73
N ASP A 132 14.10 9.24 11.56
CA ASP A 132 15.48 9.65 11.80
C ASP A 132 16.33 8.49 12.35
N ALA A 133 15.76 7.67 13.25
CA ALA A 133 16.44 6.49 13.81
C ALA A 133 16.74 5.39 12.77
N THR A 134 16.03 5.38 11.63
CA THR A 134 16.36 4.46 10.53
C THR A 134 17.62 4.87 9.76
N GLY A 135 18.06 6.13 9.88
CA GLY A 135 19.23 6.67 9.19
C GLY A 135 19.07 6.75 7.66
N ARG A 136 17.83 6.76 7.15
CA ARG A 136 17.51 6.75 5.71
C ARG A 136 16.64 7.92 5.33
N ASP A 137 16.71 8.33 4.06
CA ASP A 137 15.86 9.39 3.53
C ASP A 137 14.38 9.03 3.64
N HIS A 138 13.56 9.99 4.06
CA HIS A 138 12.12 9.82 4.22
C HIS A 138 11.36 11.09 3.87
N GLY A 139 10.03 11.00 3.71
CA GLY A 139 9.20 12.16 3.32
C GLY A 139 9.13 13.29 4.35
N LEU A 140 9.56 13.05 5.60
CA LEU A 140 9.69 14.07 6.65
C LEU A 140 11.05 14.78 6.67
N SER A 141 12.01 14.36 5.84
CA SER A 141 13.32 15.00 5.75
C SER A 141 13.12 16.33 5.03
N ALA A 142 13.48 17.43 5.68
CA ALA A 142 13.40 18.78 5.12
C ALA A 142 14.53 19.00 4.10
#